data_AF-A0A956AEN6-F1
#
_entry.id   AF-A0A956AEN6-F1
#
_cell.length_a   1.000
_cell.length_b   1.000
_cell.length_c   1.000
_cell.angle_alpha   90.00
_cell.angle_beta   90.00
_cell.angle_gamma   90.00
#
_symmetry.space_group_name_H-M   'P 1'
#
loop_
_entity.id
_entity.type
_entity.pdbx_description
1 polymer ?
#
loop_
_entity_poly.entity_id
_entity_poly.type
_entity_poly.pdbx_seq_one_letter_code
_entity_poly.pdbx_strand_id
1 'polypeptide(L)'
;CNADGTGFAVDQDCLQGEICVNGACISPAGGGTICLAGAKYCEKNAPRICSDDGTSLTEGSPCGAEQVCINGACVAKICEPGATTCDGALAQTCNTTGTGYSYNETCGSDESCLNGVCHKLVCFPGAVVCDGDTYKTCGADATVATSTPCGSGLCELTGCKNKICTPESKSCSGKDIVLCNATGTDTTVVESCPKGCVDGACTETLCPPGTSYCEGKMHKVCNADGTAFLSETECESAELCKPGGCSTTTTCSPGSYSCVDGGLYKCNSGGTAKEMVKSCTSGTVCDSELGDCRSVNTDGCKSNEDCPVWYGEVPLTCDLASGRCYESSGSCGKDSSGNVAECPSGSTCTNPTGTGQCICQSFEDPEPVKCFGGLSCVPSDMSGIYICAPAS
;
A
#
# COMPACT_ATOMS: atom_id res chain seq x y z
N CYS A 1 -46.12 -20.39 61.56
CA CYS A 1 -45.13 -21.23 60.85
C CYS A 1 -45.62 -22.66 60.90
N ASN A 2 -45.62 -23.38 59.79
CA ASN A 2 -45.96 -24.80 59.77
C ASN A 2 -44.96 -25.60 60.60
N ALA A 3 -45.37 -26.78 61.05
CA ALA A 3 -44.53 -27.63 61.91
C ALA A 3 -43.20 -28.05 61.26
N ASP A 4 -43.10 -27.99 59.93
CA ASP A 4 -41.91 -28.29 59.14
C ASP A 4 -41.06 -27.03 58.81
N GLY A 5 -41.49 -25.83 59.22
CA GLY A 5 -40.75 -24.58 59.06
C GLY A 5 -40.65 -24.07 57.62
N THR A 6 -41.35 -24.70 56.66
CA THR A 6 -41.23 -24.38 55.22
C THR A 6 -42.15 -23.24 54.77
N GLY A 7 -43.03 -22.76 55.67
CA GLY A 7 -43.96 -21.69 55.37
C GLY A 7 -44.91 -21.37 56.52
N PHE A 8 -45.96 -20.61 56.22
CA PHE A 8 -47.00 -20.21 57.17
C PHE A 8 -48.31 -20.94 56.85
N ALA A 9 -48.90 -21.63 57.83
CA ALA A 9 -50.29 -22.07 57.75
C ALA A 9 -51.19 -20.85 57.85
N VAL A 10 -52.30 -20.89 57.12
CA VAL A 10 -53.42 -19.98 57.35
C VAL A 10 -54.04 -20.39 58.69
N ASP A 11 -53.86 -19.55 59.71
CA ASP A 11 -54.42 -19.76 61.05
C ASP A 11 -55.91 -19.38 61.09
N GLN A 12 -56.25 -18.25 60.46
CA GLN A 12 -57.63 -17.82 60.19
C GLN A 12 -57.67 -16.92 58.95
N ASP A 13 -58.78 -16.96 58.22
CA ASP A 13 -59.12 -15.93 57.24
C ASP A 13 -59.80 -14.76 57.98
N CYS A 14 -59.37 -13.54 57.72
CA CYS A 14 -60.05 -12.36 58.27
C CYS A 14 -61.47 -12.25 57.69
N LEU A 15 -62.43 -11.78 58.50
CA LEU A 15 -63.83 -11.68 58.07
C LEU A 15 -63.99 -10.69 56.91
N GLN A 16 -65.09 -10.81 56.16
CA GLN A 16 -65.34 -9.96 55.00
C GLN A 16 -65.36 -8.47 55.39
N GLY A 17 -64.34 -7.73 54.99
CA GLY A 17 -64.13 -6.31 55.32
C GLY A 17 -63.01 -6.02 56.31
N GLU A 18 -62.35 -7.04 56.86
CA GLU A 18 -61.17 -6.90 57.73
C GLU A 18 -59.87 -7.08 56.93
N ILE A 19 -58.79 -6.49 57.43
CA ILE A 19 -57.44 -6.64 56.85
C ILE A 19 -56.47 -7.24 57.87
N CYS A 20 -55.54 -8.09 57.39
CA CYS A 20 -54.50 -8.68 58.23
C CYS A 20 -53.32 -7.73 58.36
N VAL A 21 -53.07 -7.22 59.57
CA VAL A 21 -51.92 -6.36 59.89
C VAL A 21 -51.15 -6.98 61.05
N ASN A 22 -49.88 -7.32 60.82
CA ASN A 22 -49.01 -7.98 61.82
C ASN A 22 -49.61 -9.22 62.49
N GLY A 23 -50.37 -10.02 61.72
CA GLY A 23 -51.00 -11.25 62.21
C GLY A 23 -52.30 -11.04 62.99
N ALA A 24 -52.82 -9.81 63.08
CA ALA A 24 -54.14 -9.51 63.64
C ALA A 24 -55.13 -9.10 62.54
N CYS A 25 -56.36 -9.62 62.60
CA CYS A 25 -57.47 -9.14 61.78
C CYS A 25 -58.05 -7.89 62.43
N ILE A 26 -58.01 -6.78 61.71
CA ILE A 26 -58.55 -5.50 62.19
C ILE A 26 -59.79 -5.12 61.38
N SER A 27 -60.89 -4.84 62.09
CA SER A 27 -62.10 -4.23 61.54
C SER A 27 -61.90 -2.72 61.41
N PRO A 28 -61.97 -2.13 60.20
CA PRO A 28 -61.90 -0.68 60.05
C PRO A 28 -63.18 -0.06 60.62
N ALA A 29 -63.08 0.53 61.81
CA ALA A 29 -64.19 1.24 62.44
C ALA A 29 -64.50 2.52 61.63
N GLY A 30 -65.45 2.44 60.70
CA GLY A 30 -66.04 3.58 60.01
C GLY A 30 -65.20 4.11 58.84
N GLY A 31 -65.29 3.46 57.67
CA GLY A 31 -64.64 3.92 56.44
C GLY A 31 -63.20 3.42 56.35
N GLY A 32 -62.98 2.43 55.47
CA GLY A 32 -61.72 1.69 55.36
C GLY A 32 -60.49 2.59 55.30
N THR A 33 -59.58 2.44 56.26
CA THR A 33 -58.24 2.97 56.15
C THR A 33 -57.54 2.21 55.02
N ILE A 34 -57.27 2.90 53.92
CA ILE A 34 -56.63 2.34 52.73
C ILE A 34 -55.10 2.36 52.82
N CYS A 35 -54.54 3.09 53.79
CA CYS A 35 -53.09 3.26 54.02
C CYS A 35 -52.82 3.67 55.47
N LEU A 36 -51.54 3.58 55.90
CA LEU A 36 -51.12 4.08 57.20
C LEU A 36 -51.12 5.61 57.21
N ALA A 37 -51.84 6.22 58.14
CA ALA A 37 -51.97 7.68 58.27
C ALA A 37 -50.59 8.39 58.22
N GLY A 38 -50.48 9.41 57.37
CA GLY A 38 -49.25 10.19 57.16
C GLY A 38 -48.12 9.44 56.44
N ALA A 39 -48.29 8.16 56.10
CA ALA A 39 -47.28 7.40 55.37
C ALA A 39 -47.09 7.95 53.96
N LYS A 40 -45.82 7.95 53.52
CA LYS A 40 -45.43 8.36 52.19
C LYS A 40 -44.94 7.15 51.40
N TYR A 41 -45.37 7.03 50.16
CA TYR A 41 -44.93 5.95 49.29
C TYR A 41 -44.89 6.45 47.84
N CYS A 42 -44.37 5.60 46.96
CA CYS A 42 -44.20 5.92 45.55
C CYS A 42 -45.12 5.06 44.70
N GLU A 43 -45.80 5.71 43.77
CA GLU A 43 -46.65 5.04 42.79
C GLU A 43 -46.41 5.68 41.43
N LYS A 44 -46.07 4.88 40.40
CA LYS A 44 -45.84 5.36 39.03
C LYS A 44 -44.89 6.59 38.94
N ASN A 45 -43.79 6.56 39.70
CA ASN A 45 -42.80 7.64 39.80
C ASN A 45 -43.32 8.98 40.36
N ALA A 46 -44.39 8.94 41.16
CA ALA A 46 -44.94 10.10 41.84
C ALA A 46 -45.10 9.82 43.35
N PRO A 47 -44.78 10.79 44.21
CA PRO A 47 -44.99 10.66 45.65
C PRO A 47 -46.49 10.65 45.96
N ARG A 48 -46.86 9.86 46.96
CA ARG A 48 -48.21 9.75 47.50
C ARG A 48 -48.16 9.94 49.00
N ILE A 49 -49.15 10.63 49.55
CA ILE A 49 -49.28 10.85 50.98
C ILE A 49 -50.66 10.38 51.43
N CYS A 50 -50.68 9.51 52.43
CA CYS A 50 -51.89 9.08 53.11
C CYS A 50 -52.42 10.19 54.02
N SER A 51 -53.72 10.50 53.94
CA SER A 51 -54.34 11.44 54.86
C SER A 51 -54.22 10.99 56.32
N ASP A 52 -54.28 11.93 57.26
CA ASP A 52 -54.07 11.65 58.69
C ASP A 52 -55.15 10.72 59.30
N ASP A 53 -56.30 10.59 58.66
CA ASP A 53 -57.37 9.67 59.01
C ASP A 53 -57.25 8.30 58.30
N GLY A 54 -56.25 8.12 57.43
CA GLY A 54 -55.96 6.88 56.71
C GLY A 54 -56.90 6.56 55.55
N THR A 55 -57.86 7.43 55.23
CA THR A 55 -58.98 7.13 54.32
C THR A 55 -58.74 7.54 52.87
N SER A 56 -57.74 8.38 52.60
CA SER A 56 -57.49 8.93 51.26
C SER A 56 -56.01 9.05 50.91
N LEU A 57 -55.72 9.06 49.61
CA LEU A 57 -54.39 9.18 49.05
C LEU A 57 -54.29 10.45 48.22
N THR A 58 -53.39 11.34 48.61
CA THR A 58 -53.13 12.58 47.87
C THR A 58 -52.01 12.35 46.88
N GLU A 59 -52.27 12.72 45.62
CA GLU A 59 -51.28 12.68 44.55
C GLU A 59 -50.31 13.86 44.65
N GLY A 60 -49.02 13.59 44.80
CA GLY A 60 -47.98 14.60 44.61
C GLY A 60 -47.60 14.73 43.14
N SER A 61 -46.92 15.83 42.80
CA SER A 61 -46.41 16.05 41.44
C SER A 61 -45.47 14.91 41.02
N PRO A 62 -45.59 14.39 39.78
CA PRO A 62 -44.66 13.39 39.27
C PRO A 62 -43.22 13.86 39.35
N CYS A 63 -42.30 12.94 39.66
CA CYS A 63 -40.88 13.26 39.66
C CYS A 63 -40.41 13.60 38.24
N GLY A 64 -39.44 14.52 38.15
CA GLY A 64 -38.89 14.95 36.86
C GLY A 64 -38.16 13.83 36.11
N ALA A 65 -37.77 14.09 34.86
CA ALA A 65 -37.12 13.10 33.99
C ALA A 65 -35.83 12.51 34.58
N GLU A 66 -35.07 13.31 35.34
CA GLU A 66 -33.83 12.91 36.02
C GLU A 66 -34.05 12.59 37.51
N GLN A 67 -35.25 12.17 37.89
CA GLN A 67 -35.61 11.84 39.27
C GLN A 67 -36.42 10.54 39.35
N VAL A 68 -36.18 9.81 40.44
CA VAL A 68 -36.94 8.63 40.81
C VAL A 68 -37.64 8.87 42.15
N CYS A 69 -38.88 8.43 42.27
CA CYS A 69 -39.58 8.43 43.54
C CYS A 69 -39.06 7.28 44.41
N ILE A 70 -38.49 7.61 45.57
CA ILE A 70 -38.10 6.65 46.62
C ILE A 70 -38.70 7.11 47.95
N ASN A 71 -39.37 6.20 48.66
CA ASN A 71 -39.97 6.45 49.98
C ASN A 71 -40.86 7.71 50.03
N GLY A 72 -41.56 8.00 48.92
CA GLY A 72 -42.45 9.15 48.77
C GLY A 72 -41.75 10.50 48.60
N ALA A 73 -40.49 10.51 48.14
CA ALA A 73 -39.76 11.71 47.76
C ALA A 73 -39.08 11.54 46.40
N CYS A 74 -39.01 12.61 45.62
CA CYS A 74 -38.26 12.64 44.37
C CYS A 74 -36.78 12.82 44.66
N VAL A 75 -35.99 11.80 44.33
CA VAL A 75 -34.54 11.77 44.50
C VAL A 75 -33.88 11.85 43.12
N ALA A 76 -32.75 12.55 43.02
CA ALA A 76 -32.01 12.65 41.77
C ALA A 76 -31.50 11.29 41.30
N LYS A 77 -31.66 11.01 40.01
CA LYS A 77 -31.00 9.91 39.33
C LYS A 77 -29.54 10.30 39.11
N ILE A 78 -28.62 9.45 39.56
CA ILE A 78 -27.17 9.64 39.43
C ILE A 78 -26.62 8.80 38.28
N CYS A 79 -27.19 7.62 38.06
CA CYS A 79 -26.75 6.66 37.06
C CYS A 79 -27.91 5.80 36.54
N GLU A 80 -27.70 5.13 35.42
CA GLU A 80 -28.65 4.14 34.91
C GLU A 80 -28.62 2.87 35.79
N PRO A 81 -29.77 2.38 36.29
CA PRO A 81 -29.81 1.18 37.12
C PRO A 81 -29.07 0.00 36.49
N GLY A 82 -28.16 -0.62 37.26
CA GLY A 82 -27.33 -1.74 36.81
C GLY A 82 -26.14 -1.36 35.91
N ALA A 83 -25.96 -0.10 35.53
CA ALA A 83 -24.78 0.34 34.78
C ALA A 83 -23.51 0.21 35.64
N THR A 84 -22.44 -0.27 35.02
CA THR A 84 -21.11 -0.40 35.63
C THR A 84 -20.23 0.78 35.21
N THR A 85 -19.38 1.24 36.11
CA THR A 85 -18.43 2.33 35.85
C THR A 85 -17.18 2.21 36.72
N CYS A 86 -16.15 2.97 36.38
CA CYS A 86 -14.91 3.08 37.15
C CYS A 86 -14.80 4.47 37.78
N ASP A 87 -14.48 4.51 39.07
CA ASP A 87 -13.99 5.70 39.76
C ASP A 87 -12.54 5.44 40.23
N GLY A 88 -11.57 5.81 39.39
CA GLY A 88 -10.19 5.38 39.55
C GLY A 88 -10.06 3.85 39.48
N ALA A 89 -9.55 3.24 40.56
CA ALA A 89 -9.44 1.78 40.69
C ALA A 89 -10.71 1.12 41.26
N LEU A 90 -11.77 1.89 41.52
CA LEU A 90 -13.02 1.37 42.07
C LEU A 90 -13.99 1.01 40.95
N ALA A 91 -14.17 -0.29 40.72
CA ALA A 91 -15.23 -0.83 39.88
C ALA A 91 -16.54 -0.76 40.65
N GLN A 92 -17.54 -0.05 40.10
CA GLN A 92 -18.80 0.15 40.79
C GLN A 92 -20.04 -0.05 39.91
N THR A 93 -21.11 -0.59 40.52
CA THR A 93 -22.40 -0.84 39.86
C THR A 93 -23.49 0.04 40.43
N CYS A 94 -24.21 0.72 39.55
CA CYS A 94 -25.36 1.54 39.89
C CYS A 94 -26.47 0.68 40.49
N ASN A 95 -27.00 1.12 41.64
CA ASN A 95 -28.07 0.43 42.33
C ASN A 95 -29.35 0.35 41.47
N THR A 96 -30.28 -0.53 41.83
CA THR A 96 -31.53 -0.76 41.07
C THR A 96 -32.43 0.47 40.96
N THR A 97 -32.22 1.47 41.81
CA THR A 97 -33.00 2.72 41.80
C THR A 97 -32.33 3.84 41.01
N GLY A 98 -31.07 3.68 40.58
CA GLY A 98 -30.33 4.72 39.86
C GLY A 98 -29.82 5.87 40.73
N THR A 99 -29.95 5.78 42.06
CA THR A 99 -29.67 6.90 43.00
C THR A 99 -28.29 6.86 43.63
N GLY A 100 -27.47 5.89 43.29
CA GLY A 100 -26.13 5.70 43.82
C GLY A 100 -25.53 4.37 43.44
N TYR A 101 -24.31 4.10 43.91
CA TYR A 101 -23.56 2.87 43.62
C TYR A 101 -23.57 1.92 44.82
N SER A 102 -23.72 0.61 44.59
CA SER A 102 -23.94 -0.39 45.65
C SER A 102 -22.96 -1.55 45.68
N TYR A 103 -22.40 -1.95 44.54
CA TYR A 103 -21.33 -2.94 44.48
C TYR A 103 -20.06 -2.20 44.13
N ASN A 104 -19.05 -2.26 45.00
CA ASN A 104 -17.78 -1.56 44.84
C ASN A 104 -16.66 -2.57 45.04
N GLU A 105 -15.87 -2.82 44.00
CA GLU A 105 -14.68 -3.67 44.03
C GLU A 105 -13.47 -2.79 43.75
N THR A 106 -12.51 -2.76 44.67
CA THR A 106 -11.24 -2.05 44.43
C THR A 106 -10.30 -3.00 43.71
N CYS A 107 -9.95 -2.67 42.47
CA CYS A 107 -9.01 -3.46 41.69
C CYS A 107 -7.65 -3.53 42.39
N GLY A 108 -7.02 -4.70 42.32
CA GLY A 108 -5.71 -4.95 42.91
C GLY A 108 -4.61 -4.08 42.31
N SER A 109 -3.43 -4.09 42.93
CA SER A 109 -2.25 -3.35 42.43
C SER A 109 -1.75 -3.83 41.07
N ASP A 110 -2.13 -5.03 40.66
CA ASP A 110 -1.85 -5.66 39.37
C ASP A 110 -3.06 -5.65 38.42
N GLU A 111 -4.06 -4.80 38.69
CA GLU A 111 -5.30 -4.68 37.91
C GLU A 111 -5.62 -3.22 37.56
N SER A 112 -6.41 -3.04 36.51
CA SER A 112 -7.00 -1.77 36.10
C SER A 112 -8.51 -1.89 36.02
N CYS A 113 -9.24 -0.86 36.43
CA CYS A 113 -10.68 -0.81 36.24
C CYS A 113 -10.99 -0.37 34.80
N LEU A 114 -11.69 -1.21 34.05
CA LEU A 114 -12.19 -0.90 32.72
C LEU A 114 -13.67 -1.24 32.64
N ASN A 115 -14.50 -0.27 32.26
CA ASN A 115 -15.96 -0.42 32.12
C ASN A 115 -16.66 -1.00 33.38
N GLY A 116 -16.11 -0.68 34.56
CA GLY A 116 -16.59 -1.13 35.87
C GLY A 116 -16.28 -2.60 36.17
N VAL A 117 -15.21 -3.15 35.58
CA VAL A 117 -14.69 -4.49 35.86
C VAL A 117 -13.18 -4.41 36.07
N CYS A 118 -12.64 -5.19 37.00
CA CYS A 118 -11.19 -5.29 37.23
C CYS A 118 -10.55 -6.25 36.22
N HIS A 119 -9.56 -5.75 35.48
CA HIS A 119 -8.78 -6.51 34.51
C HIS A 119 -7.33 -6.57 34.92
N LYS A 120 -6.68 -7.74 34.81
CA LYS A 120 -5.25 -7.88 35.06
C LYS A 120 -4.43 -7.02 34.10
N LEU A 121 -3.45 -6.31 34.64
CA LEU A 121 -2.46 -5.57 33.87
C LEU A 121 -1.60 -6.57 33.09
N VAL A 122 -1.53 -6.40 31.78
CA VAL A 122 -0.65 -7.17 30.90
C VAL A 122 0.71 -6.47 30.75
N CYS A 123 0.73 -5.15 30.88
CA CYS A 123 1.91 -4.30 30.74
C CYS A 123 1.73 -3.01 31.57
N PHE A 124 2.78 -2.19 31.71
CA PHE A 124 2.67 -0.91 32.39
C PHE A 124 1.92 0.11 31.50
N PRO A 125 0.93 0.87 32.01
CA PRO A 125 0.16 1.84 31.22
C PRO A 125 1.03 2.78 30.40
N GLY A 126 0.78 2.85 29.08
CA GLY A 126 1.54 3.69 28.16
C GLY A 126 3.00 3.28 27.95
N ALA A 127 3.42 2.14 28.49
CA ALA A 127 4.78 1.66 28.30
C ALA A 127 5.06 1.37 26.83
N VAL A 128 6.22 1.83 26.40
CA VAL A 128 6.78 1.55 25.09
C VAL A 128 8.03 0.73 25.29
N VAL A 129 8.08 -0.44 24.66
CA VAL A 129 9.25 -1.31 24.72
C VAL A 129 9.63 -1.79 23.33
N CYS A 130 10.93 -1.92 23.10
CA CYS A 130 11.47 -2.59 21.94
C CYS A 130 11.93 -3.99 22.35
N ASP A 131 11.38 -4.99 21.67
CA ASP A 131 11.77 -6.40 21.82
C ASP A 131 12.35 -6.88 20.49
N GLY A 132 13.68 -6.78 20.37
CA GLY A 132 14.37 -6.86 19.08
C GLY A 132 13.87 -5.78 18.11
N ASP A 133 13.47 -6.20 16.91
CA ASP A 133 12.91 -5.32 15.87
C ASP A 133 11.39 -5.16 15.98
N THR A 134 10.78 -5.51 17.13
CA THR A 134 9.35 -5.35 17.35
C THR A 134 9.07 -4.20 18.31
N TYR A 135 8.32 -3.22 17.81
CA TYR A 135 7.80 -2.12 18.61
C TYR A 135 6.53 -2.53 19.34
N LYS A 136 6.54 -2.43 20.66
CA LYS A 136 5.41 -2.81 21.52
C LYS A 136 4.91 -1.61 22.30
N THR A 137 3.60 -1.38 22.26
CA THR A 137 2.94 -0.33 23.05
C THR A 137 1.84 -0.89 23.91
N CYS A 138 1.84 -0.49 25.18
CA CYS A 138 0.77 -0.80 26.11
C CYS A 138 -0.30 0.28 26.03
N GLY A 139 -1.57 -0.12 25.95
CA GLY A 139 -2.69 0.81 26.10
C GLY A 139 -2.66 1.56 27.43
N ALA A 140 -3.36 2.69 27.52
CA ALA A 140 -3.49 3.45 28.77
C ALA A 140 -4.24 2.66 29.87
N ASP A 141 -5.10 1.74 29.46
CA ASP A 141 -5.81 0.80 30.32
C ASP A 141 -4.97 -0.42 30.72
N ALA A 142 -3.79 -0.60 30.09
CA ALA A 142 -2.83 -1.65 30.36
C ALA A 142 -3.33 -3.10 30.22
N THR A 143 -4.48 -3.30 29.57
CA THR A 143 -5.06 -4.63 29.35
C THR A 143 -4.63 -5.26 28.02
N VAL A 144 -4.12 -4.45 27.10
CA VAL A 144 -3.66 -4.89 25.77
C VAL A 144 -2.30 -4.30 25.45
N ALA A 145 -1.38 -5.15 24.98
CA ALA A 145 -0.15 -4.74 24.32
C ALA A 145 -0.29 -4.97 22.81
N THR A 146 -0.13 -3.91 22.02
CA THR A 146 -0.01 -4.03 20.57
C THR A 146 1.46 -4.23 20.21
N SER A 147 1.71 -5.06 19.19
CA SER A 147 3.05 -5.35 18.69
C SER A 147 3.08 -5.08 17.20
N THR A 148 4.10 -4.34 16.75
CA THR A 148 4.31 -4.00 15.34
C THR A 148 5.76 -4.29 14.97
N PRO A 149 6.01 -5.31 14.13
CA PRO A 149 7.35 -5.56 13.60
C PRO A 149 7.82 -4.37 12.75
N CYS A 150 9.06 -3.92 12.94
CA CYS A 150 9.64 -2.82 12.19
C CYS A 150 10.22 -3.25 10.82
N GLY A 151 10.09 -4.52 10.45
CA GLY A 151 10.57 -5.04 9.17
C GLY A 151 12.10 -4.92 9.06
N SER A 152 12.58 -4.21 8.04
CA SER A 152 14.01 -3.88 7.86
C SER A 152 14.44 -2.61 8.61
N GLY A 153 13.51 -1.92 9.27
CA GLY A 153 13.77 -0.78 10.13
C GLY A 153 14.29 -1.16 11.51
N LEU A 154 14.58 -0.15 12.32
CA LEU A 154 15.00 -0.27 13.71
C LEU A 154 13.84 0.08 14.65
N CYS A 155 13.71 -0.67 15.74
CA CYS A 155 12.83 -0.31 16.83
C CYS A 155 13.49 0.75 17.73
N GLU A 156 12.86 1.91 17.87
CA GLU A 156 13.22 2.94 18.85
C GLU A 156 12.03 3.22 19.79
N LEU A 157 12.27 3.83 20.95
CA LEU A 157 11.22 4.18 21.92
C LEU A 157 10.16 5.16 21.37
N THR A 158 10.43 5.79 20.23
CA THR A 158 9.49 6.67 19.53
C THR A 158 8.73 5.98 18.40
N GLY A 159 9.01 4.70 18.11
CA GLY A 159 8.41 3.95 17.02
C GLY A 159 9.42 3.19 16.16
N CYS A 160 8.90 2.53 15.13
CA CYS A 160 9.73 1.95 14.07
C CYS A 160 10.31 3.06 13.19
N LYS A 161 11.64 3.09 13.04
CA LYS A 161 12.33 3.98 12.09
C LYS A 161 12.98 3.19 10.98
N ASN A 162 12.85 3.68 9.76
CA ASN A 162 13.51 3.05 8.62
C ASN A 162 15.00 3.37 8.61
N LYS A 163 15.82 2.41 8.16
CA LYS A 163 17.20 2.69 7.80
C LYS A 163 17.21 3.43 6.47
N ILE A 164 17.73 4.65 6.46
CA ILE A 164 17.79 5.54 5.29
C ILE A 164 19.21 5.65 4.71
N CYS A 165 20.22 5.25 5.48
CA CYS A 165 21.62 5.27 5.07
C CYS A 165 22.43 4.18 5.79
N THR A 166 23.61 3.86 5.27
CA THR A 166 24.55 2.94 5.94
C THR A 166 25.09 3.61 7.20
N PRO A 167 25.03 2.98 8.39
CA PRO A 167 25.55 3.56 9.62
C PRO A 167 26.97 4.13 9.48
N GLU A 168 27.19 5.31 10.04
CA GLU A 168 28.48 6.03 10.06
C GLU A 168 29.03 6.40 8.65
N SER A 169 28.27 6.16 7.58
CA SER A 169 28.68 6.55 6.23
C SER A 169 28.51 8.04 5.99
N LYS A 170 29.43 8.59 5.19
CA LYS A 170 29.32 9.95 4.64
C LYS A 170 28.70 9.89 3.25
N SER A 171 27.83 10.84 2.94
CA SER A 171 27.26 11.01 1.61
C SER A 171 26.99 12.50 1.34
N CYS A 172 26.57 12.83 0.12
CA CYS A 172 26.27 14.21 -0.25
C CYS A 172 24.76 14.47 -0.20
N SER A 173 24.38 15.54 0.48
CA SER A 173 23.05 16.14 0.36
C SER A 173 23.21 17.54 -0.23
N GLY A 174 23.03 17.63 -1.56
CA GLY A 174 23.36 18.85 -2.29
C GLY A 174 24.85 19.18 -2.21
N LYS A 175 25.18 20.33 -1.61
CA LYS A 175 26.58 20.78 -1.41
C LYS A 175 27.17 20.37 -0.07
N ASP A 176 26.40 19.72 0.79
CA ASP A 176 26.83 19.38 2.14
C ASP A 176 27.19 17.90 2.25
N ILE A 177 28.25 17.61 3.00
CA ILE A 177 28.53 16.27 3.48
C ILE A 177 27.61 16.00 4.66
N VAL A 178 26.81 14.95 4.54
CA VAL A 178 25.99 14.43 5.62
C VAL A 178 26.58 13.13 6.16
N LEU A 179 26.60 13.01 7.49
CA LEU A 179 26.98 11.80 8.20
C LEU A 179 25.73 11.07 8.67
N CYS A 180 25.64 9.80 8.31
CA CYS A 180 24.64 8.89 8.82
C CYS A 180 24.91 8.55 10.29
N ASN A 181 23.89 8.59 11.14
CA ASN A 181 24.05 8.21 12.54
C ASN A 181 24.40 6.72 12.70
N ALA A 182 24.80 6.31 13.90
CA ALA A 182 25.21 4.93 14.18
C ALA A 182 24.09 3.87 13.97
N THR A 183 22.83 4.30 13.93
CA THR A 183 21.68 3.41 13.73
C THR A 183 21.23 3.32 12.27
N GLY A 184 21.72 4.21 11.39
CA GLY A 184 21.30 4.28 9.99
C GLY A 184 19.98 5.01 9.78
N THR A 185 19.41 5.64 10.80
CA THR A 185 18.04 6.17 10.82
C THR A 185 17.94 7.67 10.61
N ASP A 186 19.06 8.39 10.67
CA ASP A 186 19.10 9.85 10.54
C ASP A 186 20.43 10.31 9.94
N THR A 187 20.43 11.52 9.39
CA THR A 187 21.61 12.16 8.79
C THR A 187 21.83 13.55 9.38
N THR A 188 23.08 13.91 9.60
CA THR A 188 23.46 15.24 10.09
C THR A 188 24.48 15.88 9.17
N VAL A 189 24.32 17.17 8.87
CA VAL A 189 25.32 17.92 8.10
C VAL A 189 26.57 18.06 8.96
N VAL A 190 27.71 17.57 8.47
CA VAL A 190 29.00 17.65 9.16
C VAL A 190 29.95 18.65 8.53
N GLU A 191 29.77 18.95 7.25
CA GLU A 191 30.59 19.90 6.52
C GLU A 191 29.82 20.44 5.31
N SER A 192 29.99 21.73 5.02
CA SER A 192 29.45 22.36 3.82
C SER A 192 30.55 22.58 2.79
N CYS A 193 30.36 22.10 1.55
CA CYS A 193 31.35 22.20 0.49
C CYS A 193 30.96 23.32 -0.51
N PRO A 194 31.61 24.51 -0.47
CA PRO A 194 31.22 25.65 -1.31
C PRO A 194 31.26 25.32 -2.81
N LYS A 195 32.24 24.48 -3.19
CA LYS A 195 32.50 24.05 -4.57
C LYS A 195 31.75 22.77 -4.98
N GLY A 196 31.01 22.14 -4.06
CA GLY A 196 30.23 20.93 -4.33
C GLY A 196 30.73 19.72 -3.54
N CYS A 197 29.85 18.72 -3.45
CA CYS A 197 30.10 17.45 -2.79
C CYS A 197 29.91 16.31 -3.79
N VAL A 198 30.85 15.37 -3.82
CA VAL A 198 30.76 14.11 -4.59
C VAL A 198 31.16 12.95 -3.69
N ASP A 199 30.35 11.90 -3.64
CA ASP A 199 30.61 10.66 -2.88
C ASP A 199 31.02 10.87 -1.40
N GLY A 200 30.42 11.88 -0.74
CA GLY A 200 30.67 12.19 0.66
C GLY A 200 31.98 12.95 0.92
N ALA A 201 32.58 13.55 -0.11
CA ALA A 201 33.76 14.40 -0.02
C ALA A 201 33.57 15.74 -0.75
N CYS A 202 34.20 16.80 -0.25
CA CYS A 202 34.22 18.07 -0.95
C CYS A 202 35.10 17.96 -2.21
N THR A 203 34.59 18.47 -3.33
CA THR A 203 35.36 18.61 -4.56
C THR A 203 35.99 19.98 -4.64
N GLU A 204 37.24 20.05 -5.11
CA GLU A 204 37.91 21.32 -5.43
C GLU A 204 37.51 21.86 -6.81
N THR A 205 36.87 21.02 -7.62
CA THR A 205 36.28 21.33 -8.92
C THR A 205 34.81 21.67 -8.77
N LEU A 206 34.46 22.91 -9.10
CA LEU A 206 33.11 23.48 -9.11
C LEU A 206 32.28 23.00 -10.31
N CYS A 207 32.94 22.81 -11.46
CA CYS A 207 32.32 22.37 -12.71
C CYS A 207 33.34 21.56 -13.54
N PRO A 208 32.89 20.79 -14.55
CA PRO A 208 33.82 20.03 -15.40
C PRO A 208 34.77 21.01 -16.15
N PRO A 209 36.10 20.84 -16.04
CA PRO A 209 37.05 21.82 -16.55
C PRO A 209 36.89 22.10 -18.05
N GLY A 210 36.90 23.38 -18.42
CA GLY A 210 36.80 23.85 -19.81
C GLY A 210 35.45 23.60 -20.49
N THR A 211 34.44 23.13 -19.75
CA THR A 211 33.11 22.85 -20.32
C THR A 211 32.19 24.07 -20.24
N SER A 212 31.19 24.10 -21.12
CA SER A 212 30.07 25.03 -21.03
C SER A 212 28.77 24.24 -20.91
N TYR A 213 27.86 24.69 -20.05
CA TYR A 213 26.59 24.03 -19.81
C TYR A 213 25.50 25.04 -19.43
N CYS A 214 24.26 24.56 -19.40
CA CYS A 214 23.09 25.37 -19.11
C CYS A 214 22.46 24.98 -17.78
N GLU A 215 22.22 25.96 -16.93
CA GLU A 215 21.45 25.82 -15.69
C GLU A 215 20.21 26.73 -15.79
N GLY A 216 19.11 26.16 -16.28
CA GLY A 216 17.94 26.94 -16.69
C GLY A 216 18.25 27.84 -17.89
N LYS A 217 18.02 29.16 -17.75
CA LYS A 217 18.40 30.17 -18.76
C LYS A 217 19.84 30.66 -18.62
N MET A 218 20.58 30.21 -17.62
CA MET A 218 21.96 30.64 -17.39
C MET A 218 22.92 29.74 -18.17
N HIS A 219 23.61 30.31 -19.16
CA HIS A 219 24.76 29.69 -19.79
C HIS A 219 26.01 29.92 -18.94
N LYS A 220 26.67 28.85 -18.51
CA LYS A 220 27.86 28.89 -17.65
C LYS A 220 29.05 28.28 -18.35
N VAL A 221 30.20 28.95 -18.28
CA VAL A 221 31.48 28.45 -18.83
C VAL A 221 32.46 28.24 -17.69
N CYS A 222 32.99 27.02 -17.58
CA CYS A 222 33.94 26.65 -16.57
C CYS A 222 35.39 26.97 -17.01
N ASN A 223 36.23 27.42 -16.07
CA ASN A 223 37.67 27.59 -16.35
C ASN A 223 38.38 26.25 -16.59
N ALA A 224 39.59 26.32 -17.12
CA ALA A 224 40.36 25.14 -17.57
C ALA A 224 40.78 24.20 -16.44
N ASP A 225 40.78 24.67 -15.20
CA ASP A 225 41.06 23.92 -13.97
C ASP A 225 39.78 23.53 -13.21
N GLY A 226 38.60 23.96 -13.69
CA GLY A 226 37.30 23.59 -13.15
C GLY A 226 36.92 24.23 -11.82
N THR A 227 37.69 25.21 -11.35
CA THR A 227 37.57 25.83 -10.02
C THR A 227 36.62 27.03 -9.97
N ALA A 228 36.30 27.65 -11.12
CA ALA A 228 35.47 28.85 -11.20
C ALA A 228 34.73 28.96 -12.54
N PHE A 229 33.64 29.73 -12.55
CA PHE A 229 32.98 30.14 -13.79
C PHE A 229 33.72 31.32 -14.42
N LEU A 230 34.14 31.17 -15.67
CA LEU A 230 34.67 32.27 -16.49
C LEU A 230 33.57 33.23 -16.93
N SER A 231 32.37 32.71 -17.17
CA SER A 231 31.21 33.51 -17.52
C SER A 231 29.92 32.84 -17.07
N GLU A 232 28.97 33.67 -16.68
CA GLU A 232 27.57 33.32 -16.43
C GLU A 232 26.72 34.33 -17.21
N THR A 233 25.93 33.86 -18.16
CA THR A 233 25.12 34.72 -19.03
C THR A 233 23.68 34.23 -19.00
N GLU A 234 22.78 35.08 -18.53
CA GLU A 234 21.35 34.81 -18.62
C GLU A 234 20.90 35.02 -20.06
N CYS A 235 20.36 33.98 -20.68
CA CYS A 235 19.81 34.09 -22.02
C CYS A 235 18.53 34.93 -21.99
N GLU A 236 18.45 35.89 -22.92
CA GLU A 236 17.34 36.83 -23.04
C GLU A 236 15.98 36.12 -23.16
N SER A 237 14.88 36.85 -22.98
CA SER A 237 13.54 36.23 -22.88
C SER A 237 13.19 35.32 -24.07
N ALA A 238 13.68 35.65 -25.27
CA ALA A 238 13.47 34.90 -26.52
C ALA A 238 14.59 33.90 -26.88
N GLU A 239 15.69 33.86 -26.10
CA GLU A 239 16.83 32.97 -26.35
C GLU A 239 16.76 31.71 -25.50
N LEU A 240 17.27 30.62 -26.07
CA LEU A 240 17.41 29.34 -25.41
C LEU A 240 18.86 29.13 -25.02
N CYS A 241 19.09 28.64 -23.80
CA CYS A 241 20.43 28.22 -23.40
C CYS A 241 20.77 26.87 -24.07
N LYS A 242 21.84 26.83 -24.84
CA LYS A 242 22.37 25.62 -25.49
C LYS A 242 23.82 25.33 -25.07
N PRO A 243 24.29 24.08 -25.27
CA PRO A 243 25.72 23.79 -25.25
C PRO A 243 26.45 24.71 -26.25
N GLY A 244 27.29 25.61 -25.75
CA GLY A 244 28.00 26.61 -26.55
C GLY A 244 27.43 28.04 -26.54
N GLY A 245 26.28 28.30 -25.91
CA GLY A 245 25.80 29.67 -25.67
C GLY A 245 24.29 29.88 -25.76
N CYS A 246 23.87 31.13 -25.63
CA CYS A 246 22.50 31.56 -25.87
C CYS A 246 22.22 31.58 -27.38
N SER A 247 21.06 31.04 -27.78
CA SER A 247 20.68 30.92 -29.18
C SER A 247 19.19 31.09 -29.38
N THR A 248 18.78 31.85 -30.39
CA THR A 248 17.37 32.00 -30.81
C THR A 248 16.86 30.83 -31.66
N THR A 249 17.75 29.95 -32.11
CA THR A 249 17.40 28.86 -33.04
C THR A 249 16.99 27.64 -32.23
N THR A 250 15.80 27.08 -32.41
CA THR A 250 15.42 25.79 -31.81
C THR A 250 16.09 24.63 -32.53
N THR A 251 16.61 23.63 -31.80
CA THR A 251 17.14 22.38 -32.38
C THR A 251 16.00 21.48 -32.89
N CYS A 252 14.87 21.51 -32.19
CA CYS A 252 13.63 20.83 -32.54
C CYS A 252 12.44 21.62 -31.96
N SER A 253 11.23 21.41 -32.47
CA SER A 253 10.03 22.05 -31.93
C SER A 253 9.72 21.50 -30.53
N PRO A 254 9.59 22.32 -29.48
CA PRO A 254 9.32 21.83 -28.13
C PRO A 254 8.16 20.84 -28.05
N GLY A 255 8.36 19.71 -27.37
CA GLY A 255 7.36 18.66 -27.23
C GLY A 255 7.12 17.79 -28.47
N SER A 256 7.72 18.13 -29.62
CA SER A 256 7.62 17.29 -30.82
C SER A 256 8.37 15.97 -30.65
N TYR A 257 7.84 14.91 -31.27
CA TYR A 257 8.52 13.63 -31.35
C TYR A 257 9.26 13.51 -32.69
N SER A 258 10.38 12.79 -32.68
CA SER A 258 11.11 12.45 -33.90
C SER A 258 11.75 11.07 -33.77
N CYS A 259 11.80 10.35 -34.88
CA CYS A 259 12.44 9.04 -34.95
C CYS A 259 13.89 9.20 -35.39
N VAL A 260 14.83 8.66 -34.59
CA VAL A 260 16.26 8.64 -34.90
C VAL A 260 16.77 7.24 -34.58
N ASP A 261 17.33 6.55 -35.58
CA ASP A 261 17.94 5.22 -35.45
C ASP A 261 17.06 4.18 -34.71
N GLY A 262 15.75 4.14 -35.03
CA GLY A 262 14.79 3.22 -34.38
C GLY A 262 14.37 3.61 -32.96
N GLY A 263 14.94 4.68 -32.40
CA GLY A 263 14.49 5.29 -31.15
C GLY A 263 13.47 6.40 -31.37
N LEU A 264 12.45 6.45 -30.51
CA LEU A 264 11.57 7.59 -30.37
C LEU A 264 12.24 8.62 -29.45
N TYR A 265 12.42 9.83 -29.95
CA TYR A 265 12.95 10.95 -29.20
C TYR A 265 11.90 12.04 -29.05
N LYS A 266 11.84 12.66 -27.88
CA LYS A 266 10.99 13.82 -27.62
C LYS A 266 11.88 15.04 -27.47
N CYS A 267 11.49 16.12 -28.14
CA CYS A 267 12.09 17.41 -27.94
C CYS A 267 11.72 17.95 -26.56
N ASN A 268 12.70 18.35 -25.76
CA ASN A 268 12.43 18.95 -24.46
C ASN A 268 11.60 20.24 -24.60
N SER A 269 10.99 20.69 -23.50
CA SER A 269 10.14 21.90 -23.48
C SER A 269 10.87 23.17 -23.91
N GLY A 270 12.21 23.16 -23.85
CA GLY A 270 13.06 24.25 -24.32
C GLY A 270 13.40 24.20 -25.81
N GLY A 271 13.09 23.13 -26.55
CA GLY A 271 13.50 23.04 -27.96
C GLY A 271 15.01 22.89 -28.16
N THR A 272 15.76 22.55 -27.10
CA THR A 272 17.23 22.59 -27.08
C THR A 272 17.87 21.23 -27.34
N ALA A 273 17.22 20.15 -26.93
CA ALA A 273 17.72 18.79 -27.07
C ALA A 273 16.59 17.79 -27.39
N LYS A 274 16.97 16.70 -28.07
CA LYS A 274 16.14 15.51 -28.28
C LYS A 274 16.52 14.48 -27.23
N GLU A 275 15.58 14.10 -26.38
CA GLU A 275 15.77 13.10 -25.34
C GLU A 275 15.17 11.78 -25.81
N MET A 276 15.92 10.68 -25.69
CA MET A 276 15.41 9.37 -26.06
C MET A 276 14.30 8.98 -25.07
N VAL A 277 13.09 8.78 -25.58
CA VAL A 277 11.93 8.34 -24.80
C VAL A 277 11.94 6.82 -24.67
N LYS A 278 12.16 6.15 -25.80
CA LYS A 278 12.07 4.70 -25.90
C LYS A 278 12.78 4.20 -27.17
N SER A 279 13.47 3.08 -27.07
CA SER A 279 13.96 2.34 -28.24
C SER A 279 12.84 1.43 -28.77
N CYS A 280 12.49 1.56 -30.04
CA CYS A 280 11.52 0.67 -30.68
C CYS A 280 12.27 -0.57 -31.18
N THR A 281 12.07 -1.70 -30.50
CA THR A 281 12.69 -3.00 -30.84
C THR A 281 11.63 -4.00 -31.33
N SER A 282 12.09 -5.19 -31.77
CA SER A 282 11.37 -6.25 -32.49
C SER A 282 9.84 -6.17 -32.48
N GLY A 283 9.26 -5.96 -33.67
CA GLY A 283 7.81 -5.92 -33.91
C GLY A 283 7.18 -4.53 -33.77
N THR A 284 7.95 -3.49 -33.43
CA THR A 284 7.46 -2.11 -33.35
C THR A 284 8.32 -1.14 -34.16
N VAL A 285 7.67 -0.13 -34.77
CA VAL A 285 8.31 0.96 -35.51
C VAL A 285 8.04 2.28 -34.78
N CYS A 286 9.02 3.18 -34.80
CA CYS A 286 8.83 4.51 -34.24
C CYS A 286 7.77 5.29 -35.02
N ASP A 287 6.78 5.84 -34.32
CA ASP A 287 5.74 6.70 -34.88
C ASP A 287 5.76 8.06 -34.17
N SER A 288 6.29 9.07 -34.86
CA SER A 288 6.42 10.42 -34.32
C SER A 288 5.10 11.20 -34.24
N GLU A 289 4.06 10.77 -34.95
CA GLU A 289 2.74 11.40 -34.84
C GLU A 289 1.99 10.87 -33.61
N LEU A 290 2.14 9.57 -33.33
CA LEU A 290 1.57 8.94 -32.14
C LEU A 290 2.37 9.24 -30.86
N GLY A 291 3.67 9.54 -31.00
CA GLY A 291 4.58 9.69 -29.86
C GLY A 291 4.83 8.38 -29.12
N ASP A 292 4.78 7.24 -29.82
CA ASP A 292 5.10 5.91 -29.29
C ASP A 292 5.69 5.01 -30.39
N CYS A 293 6.13 3.82 -30.00
CA CYS A 293 6.45 2.72 -30.89
C CYS A 293 5.15 2.00 -31.28
N ARG A 294 4.75 2.12 -32.55
CA ARG A 294 3.59 1.44 -33.11
C ARG A 294 3.94 0.00 -33.46
N SER A 295 3.08 -0.95 -33.11
CA SER A 295 3.20 -2.33 -33.61
C SER A 295 3.03 -2.36 -35.13
N VAL A 296 4.02 -2.89 -35.84
CA VAL A 296 3.84 -3.26 -37.24
C VAL A 296 3.04 -4.56 -37.24
N ASN A 297 1.77 -4.47 -37.62
CA ASN A 297 0.95 -5.66 -37.79
C ASN A 297 1.52 -6.44 -38.98
N THR A 298 2.17 -7.57 -38.71
CA THR A 298 2.77 -8.46 -39.72
C THR A 298 1.73 -9.34 -40.41
N ASP A 299 0.45 -9.21 -40.04
CA ASP A 299 -0.67 -10.01 -40.53
C ASP A 299 -1.58 -9.15 -41.45
N GLY A 300 -1.81 -9.63 -42.67
CA GLY A 300 -2.70 -9.04 -43.68
C GLY A 300 -2.05 -8.51 -44.96
N CYS A 301 -0.78 -8.84 -45.25
CA CYS A 301 -0.12 -8.40 -46.48
C CYS A 301 -0.80 -9.01 -47.72
N LYS A 302 -0.92 -8.22 -48.81
CA LYS A 302 -1.49 -8.67 -50.10
C LYS A 302 -0.47 -8.62 -51.24
N SER A 303 0.68 -8.02 -50.97
CA SER A 303 1.82 -7.88 -51.87
C SER A 303 3.09 -7.61 -51.06
N ASN A 304 4.26 -7.75 -51.69
CA ASN A 304 5.54 -7.46 -51.03
C ASN A 304 5.69 -5.96 -50.67
N GLU A 305 4.95 -5.07 -51.31
CA GLU A 305 4.95 -3.63 -50.98
C GLU A 305 4.25 -3.33 -49.65
N ASP A 306 3.41 -4.25 -49.17
CA ASP A 306 2.73 -4.14 -47.87
C ASP A 306 3.63 -4.56 -46.69
N CYS A 307 4.82 -5.11 -46.96
CA CYS A 307 5.76 -5.57 -45.94
C CYS A 307 6.84 -4.50 -45.65
N PRO A 308 7.07 -4.13 -44.37
CA PRO A 308 8.01 -3.07 -44.02
C PRO A 308 9.46 -3.46 -44.34
N VAL A 309 10.23 -2.50 -44.86
CA VAL A 309 11.68 -2.62 -45.08
C VAL A 309 12.40 -2.05 -43.86
N TRP A 310 13.11 -2.89 -43.10
CA TRP A 310 13.92 -2.44 -41.97
C TRP A 310 15.22 -1.81 -42.48
N TYR A 311 15.61 -0.65 -41.93
CA TYR A 311 16.89 -0.03 -42.28
C TYR A 311 18.05 -0.93 -41.83
N GLY A 312 18.74 -1.55 -42.79
CA GLY A 312 19.92 -2.38 -42.55
C GLY A 312 19.70 -3.89 -42.65
N GLU A 313 18.47 -4.36 -42.90
CA GLU A 313 18.16 -5.79 -43.06
C GLU A 313 17.48 -6.09 -44.40
N VAL A 314 17.46 -7.39 -44.77
CA VAL A 314 16.90 -7.89 -46.03
C VAL A 314 15.39 -7.59 -46.15
N PRO A 315 14.88 -7.30 -47.37
CA PRO A 315 13.44 -7.04 -47.58
C PRO A 315 12.57 -8.23 -47.13
N LEU A 316 11.47 -7.94 -46.42
CA LEU A 316 10.47 -8.96 -46.10
C LEU A 316 9.61 -9.27 -47.35
N THR A 317 9.29 -10.55 -47.57
CA THR A 317 8.37 -11.03 -48.60
C THR A 317 7.01 -11.32 -47.97
N CYS A 318 5.92 -11.06 -48.69
CA CYS A 318 4.56 -11.41 -48.30
C CYS A 318 4.19 -12.84 -48.76
N ASP A 319 3.69 -13.67 -47.86
CA ASP A 319 3.06 -14.96 -48.18
C ASP A 319 1.61 -14.69 -48.40
N LEU A 320 1.22 -14.78 -49.66
CA LEU A 320 -0.14 -14.54 -50.09
C LEU A 320 -1.14 -15.57 -49.53
N ALA A 321 -0.68 -16.72 -49.05
CA ALA A 321 -1.53 -17.73 -48.43
C ALA A 321 -1.84 -17.44 -46.95
N SER A 322 -0.84 -17.05 -46.16
CA SER A 322 -1.03 -16.71 -44.74
C SER A 322 -1.27 -15.23 -44.47
N GLY A 323 -1.03 -14.36 -45.46
CA GLY A 323 -1.05 -12.91 -45.31
C GLY A 323 0.08 -12.40 -44.42
N ARG A 324 1.16 -13.17 -44.21
CA ARG A 324 2.26 -12.81 -43.30
C ARG A 324 3.50 -12.36 -44.03
N CYS A 325 4.21 -11.39 -43.47
CA CYS A 325 5.53 -10.97 -43.96
C CYS A 325 6.67 -11.78 -43.30
N TYR A 326 7.63 -12.29 -44.08
CA TYR A 326 8.82 -13.04 -43.60
C TYR A 326 10.08 -12.60 -44.32
N GLU A 327 11.23 -12.78 -43.68
CA GLU A 327 12.54 -12.51 -44.28
C GLU A 327 12.76 -13.38 -45.52
N SER A 328 13.11 -12.75 -46.64
CA SER A 328 13.47 -13.48 -47.84
C SER A 328 14.81 -14.20 -47.60
N SER A 329 14.75 -15.52 -47.41
CA SER A 329 15.80 -16.55 -47.50
C SER A 329 16.21 -17.23 -46.18
N GLY A 330 15.73 -18.47 -46.03
CA GLY A 330 16.33 -19.45 -45.15
C GLY A 330 17.72 -19.85 -45.66
N SER A 331 18.76 -19.20 -45.15
CA SER A 331 20.15 -19.62 -45.32
C SER A 331 20.54 -20.50 -44.13
N CYS A 332 20.87 -21.77 -44.36
CA CYS A 332 21.49 -22.58 -43.34
C CYS A 332 22.99 -22.33 -43.35
N GLY A 333 23.48 -21.71 -42.27
CA GLY A 333 24.89 -21.50 -41.89
C GLY A 333 25.97 -21.59 -42.98
N LYS A 334 26.70 -20.49 -43.19
CA LYS A 334 27.90 -20.49 -44.04
C LYS A 334 28.96 -21.43 -43.45
N ASP A 335 29.63 -22.20 -44.31
CA ASP A 335 30.91 -22.80 -43.93
C ASP A 335 31.97 -21.70 -43.72
N SER A 336 33.15 -22.08 -43.21
CA SER A 336 34.27 -21.15 -43.01
C SER A 336 34.82 -20.49 -44.29
N SER A 337 34.26 -20.82 -45.46
CA SER A 337 34.59 -20.26 -46.77
C SER A 337 33.46 -19.38 -47.34
N GLY A 338 32.33 -19.24 -46.65
CA GLY A 338 31.26 -18.29 -47.00
C GLY A 338 30.17 -18.82 -47.94
N ASN A 339 30.12 -20.12 -48.24
CA ASN A 339 29.13 -20.70 -49.16
C ASN A 339 27.83 -21.09 -48.44
N VAL A 340 26.66 -20.94 -49.10
CA VAL A 340 25.32 -21.16 -48.54
C VAL A 340 24.68 -22.42 -49.15
N ALA A 341 24.03 -23.25 -48.32
CA ALA A 341 23.17 -24.34 -48.79
C ALA A 341 21.71 -23.88 -48.90
N GLU A 342 21.07 -24.08 -50.06
CA GLU A 342 19.68 -23.69 -50.32
C GLU A 342 18.71 -24.88 -50.13
N CYS A 343 17.71 -24.71 -49.27
CA CYS A 343 16.58 -25.63 -49.04
C CYS A 343 15.41 -25.18 -49.98
N PRO A 344 14.65 -26.09 -50.62
CA PRO A 344 13.47 -25.70 -51.41
C PRO A 344 12.34 -25.15 -50.54
N SER A 345 11.45 -24.38 -51.18
CA SER A 345 10.31 -23.71 -50.56
C SER A 345 9.43 -24.69 -49.76
N GLY A 346 9.15 -24.37 -48.49
CA GLY A 346 8.29 -25.20 -47.62
C GLY A 346 9.01 -26.25 -46.77
N SER A 347 10.34 -26.33 -46.82
CA SER A 347 11.13 -27.23 -45.96
C SER A 347 11.67 -26.52 -44.72
N THR A 348 11.63 -27.17 -43.55
CA THR A 348 12.35 -26.71 -42.35
C THR A 348 13.73 -27.35 -42.29
N CYS A 349 14.77 -26.55 -42.50
CA CYS A 349 16.15 -26.99 -42.33
C CYS A 349 16.55 -26.86 -40.82
N THR A 350 17.01 -27.95 -40.17
CA THR A 350 17.61 -27.91 -38.83
C THR A 350 19.07 -28.36 -38.90
N ASN A 351 19.99 -27.65 -38.23
CA ASN A 351 21.42 -27.97 -38.16
C ASN A 351 21.75 -28.55 -36.77
N PRO A 352 21.56 -29.85 -36.54
CA PRO A 352 21.71 -30.42 -35.19
C PRO A 352 23.17 -30.60 -34.74
N THR A 353 24.16 -30.52 -35.64
CA THR A 353 25.55 -30.92 -35.31
C THR A 353 26.62 -29.88 -35.64
N GLY A 354 26.31 -28.76 -36.29
CA GLY A 354 27.31 -27.74 -36.67
C GLY A 354 28.29 -28.20 -37.76
N THR A 355 28.08 -29.36 -38.39
CA THR A 355 28.94 -29.95 -39.41
C THR A 355 28.43 -29.78 -40.85
N GLY A 356 27.36 -28.99 -41.05
CA GLY A 356 26.86 -28.66 -42.40
C GLY A 356 26.07 -29.77 -43.09
N GLN A 357 25.49 -30.71 -42.36
CA GLN A 357 24.54 -31.69 -42.91
C GLN A 357 23.10 -31.16 -42.82
N CYS A 358 22.42 -31.07 -43.97
CA CYS A 358 21.01 -30.69 -44.03
C CYS A 358 20.10 -31.90 -43.79
N ILE A 359 19.08 -31.73 -42.94
CA ILE A 359 17.95 -32.66 -42.80
C ILE A 359 16.76 -32.03 -43.51
N CYS A 360 16.25 -32.69 -44.56
CA CYS A 360 15.03 -32.26 -45.24
C CYS A 360 13.88 -33.21 -44.87
N GLN A 361 12.80 -32.68 -44.30
CA GLN A 361 11.51 -33.37 -44.16
C GLN A 361 10.62 -32.96 -45.33
N SER A 362 10.28 -33.91 -46.22
CA SER A 362 9.30 -33.67 -47.30
C SER A 362 7.93 -34.21 -46.88
N PHE A 363 6.87 -33.45 -47.16
CA PHE A 363 5.49 -33.90 -46.99
C PHE A 363 4.83 -34.43 -48.27
N GLU A 364 5.43 -34.27 -49.45
CA GLU A 364 4.93 -34.82 -50.73
C GLU A 364 6.01 -34.65 -51.83
N ASP A 365 6.40 -35.76 -52.48
CA ASP A 365 7.31 -35.98 -53.63
C ASP A 365 8.70 -35.26 -53.73
N PRO A 366 9.81 -35.98 -54.02
CA PRO A 366 11.16 -35.38 -54.11
C PRO A 366 11.57 -34.99 -55.55
N GLU A 367 11.62 -33.69 -55.85
CA GLU A 367 12.59 -33.19 -56.84
C GLU A 367 14.03 -33.23 -56.26
N PRO A 368 15.10 -33.31 -57.07
CA PRO A 368 16.41 -33.73 -56.58
C PRO A 368 17.06 -32.68 -55.67
N VAL A 369 17.11 -32.98 -54.37
CA VAL A 369 17.96 -32.31 -53.38
C VAL A 369 19.41 -32.33 -53.87
N LYS A 370 20.03 -31.16 -54.06
CA LYS A 370 21.42 -31.07 -54.49
C LYS A 370 22.36 -31.11 -53.29
N CYS A 371 23.09 -32.21 -53.14
CA CYS A 371 24.19 -32.34 -52.19
C CYS A 371 25.51 -31.86 -52.80
N PHE A 372 26.35 -31.16 -52.04
CA PHE A 372 27.68 -30.71 -52.48
C PHE A 372 28.78 -31.76 -52.22
N GLY A 373 29.91 -31.64 -52.92
CA GLY A 373 31.13 -32.43 -52.62
C GLY A 373 31.15 -33.88 -53.12
N GLY A 374 30.32 -34.26 -54.09
CA GLY A 374 30.23 -35.63 -54.61
C GLY A 374 29.39 -36.57 -53.73
N LEU A 375 28.62 -36.01 -52.80
CA LEU A 375 27.68 -36.73 -51.96
C LEU A 375 26.34 -36.95 -52.69
N SER A 376 25.64 -38.01 -52.34
CA SER A 376 24.29 -38.34 -52.85
C SER A 376 23.25 -38.18 -51.74
N CYS A 377 22.05 -37.76 -52.11
CA CYS A 377 20.91 -37.69 -51.20
C CYS A 377 20.35 -39.10 -50.99
N VAL A 378 20.43 -39.63 -49.76
CA VAL A 378 19.97 -40.98 -49.41
C VAL A 378 18.87 -40.92 -48.34
N PRO A 379 17.86 -41.80 -48.39
CA PRO A 379 16.86 -41.91 -47.33
C PRO A 379 17.53 -42.38 -46.03
N SER A 380 17.14 -41.80 -44.90
CA SER A 380 17.55 -42.25 -43.58
C SER A 380 16.66 -43.42 -43.10
N ASP A 381 17.07 -44.08 -42.02
CA ASP A 381 16.28 -45.14 -41.37
C ASP A 381 14.93 -44.66 -40.81
N MET A 382 14.71 -43.34 -40.76
CA MET A 382 13.42 -42.73 -40.44
C MET A 382 12.67 -42.37 -41.73
N SER A 383 11.46 -42.92 -41.86
CA SER A 383 10.53 -42.67 -42.97
C SER A 383 10.32 -41.16 -43.20
N GLY A 384 10.60 -40.69 -44.42
CA GLY A 384 10.38 -39.29 -44.82
C GLY A 384 11.55 -38.33 -44.58
N ILE A 385 12.68 -38.81 -44.06
CA ILE A 385 13.89 -38.01 -43.82
C ILE A 385 15.01 -38.44 -44.77
N TYR A 386 15.64 -37.45 -45.43
CA TYR A 386 16.79 -37.65 -46.32
C TYR A 386 18.03 -36.92 -45.82
N ILE A 387 19.21 -37.50 -46.06
CA ILE A 387 20.51 -36.97 -45.68
C ILE A 387 21.50 -37.01 -46.84
N CYS A 388 22.46 -36.07 -46.87
CA CYS A 388 23.59 -36.12 -47.81
C CYS A 388 24.71 -37.02 -47.25
N ALA A 389 25.01 -38.12 -47.93
CA ALA A 389 26.03 -39.09 -47.54
C ALA A 389 26.97 -39.42 -48.73
N PRO A 390 28.18 -39.97 -48.49
CA PRO A 390 29.06 -40.41 -49.56
C PRO A 390 28.36 -41.45 -50.42
N ALA A 391 28.47 -41.34 -51.75
CA ALA A 391 27.96 -42.37 -52.64
C ALA A 391 28.70 -43.69 -52.35
N SER A 392 27.96 -44.71 -51.91
CA SER A 392 28.45 -46.08 -51.73
C SER A 392 28.56 -46.82 -53.06
#